data_AF-A0A7Y5QM29-F1
#
_entry.id   AF-A0A7Y5QM29-F1
#
_cell.length_a   1.000
_cell.length_b   1.000
_cell.length_c   1.000
_cell.angle_alpha   90.00
_cell.angle_beta   90.00
_cell.angle_gamma   90.00
#
_symmetry.space_group_name_H-M   'P 1'
#
loop_
_entity.id
_entity.type
_entity.pdbx_description
1 polymer ?
#
loop_
_entity_poly.entity_id
_entity_poly.type
_entity_poly.pdbx_seq_one_letter_code
_entity_poly.pdbx_strand_id
1 'polypeptide(L)'
;MPSSVRAFFDREVKPHAPDAWLDTTKRDPKDGRVGLIGYEINFNRYFYRYTPPRPLEEIEADIRAIEGDIVRMLAEVTGGPATG
;
A
#
# COMPACT_ATOMS: atom_id res chain seq x y z
N MET A 1 -29.05 5.17 -1.18
CA MET A 1 -29.27 5.23 0.29
C MET A 1 -27.91 5.16 0.96
N PRO A 2 -27.40 6.22 1.63
CA PRO A 2 -26.19 6.05 2.41
C PRO A 2 -26.52 5.08 3.55
N SER A 3 -25.90 3.90 3.55
CA SER A 3 -26.04 2.94 4.63
C SER A 3 -25.59 3.58 5.94
N SER A 4 -26.34 3.38 7.04
CA SER A 4 -25.91 3.86 8.36
C SER A 4 -24.52 3.35 8.71
N VAL A 5 -23.80 4.05 9.59
CA VAL A 5 -22.45 3.63 10.05
C VAL A 5 -22.45 2.18 10.54
N ARG A 6 -23.54 1.75 11.20
CA ARG A 6 -23.72 0.37 11.65
C ARG A 6 -23.86 -0.62 10.49
N ALA A 7 -24.66 -0.31 9.47
CA ALA A 7 -24.81 -1.17 8.30
C ALA A 7 -23.50 -1.30 7.49
N PHE A 8 -22.70 -0.23 7.43
CA PHE A 8 -21.35 -0.30 6.86
C PHE A 8 -20.43 -1.18 7.71
N PHE A 9 -20.41 -0.98 9.03
CA PHE A 9 -19.59 -1.74 9.97
C PHE A 9 -19.87 -3.25 9.90
N ASP A 10 -21.14 -3.64 9.89
CA ASP A 10 -21.53 -5.06 9.82
C ASP A 10 -21.16 -5.70 8.47
N ARG A 11 -21.15 -4.93 7.37
CA ARG A 11 -20.84 -5.44 6.02
C ARG A 11 -19.34 -5.45 5.71
N GLU A 12 -18.60 -4.42 6.11
CA GLU A 12 -17.22 -4.17 5.67
C GLU A 12 -16.18 -4.40 6.76
N VAL A 13 -16.56 -4.39 8.06
CA VAL A 13 -15.58 -4.53 9.16
C VAL A 13 -15.68 -5.90 9.82
N LYS A 14 -16.88 -6.29 10.30
CA LYS A 14 -17.07 -7.55 11.02
C LYS A 14 -16.59 -8.82 10.28
N PRO A 15 -16.74 -8.95 8.95
CA PRO A 15 -16.23 -10.14 8.25
C PRO A 15 -14.71 -10.29 8.31
N HIS A 16 -13.98 -9.19 8.48
CA HIS A 16 -12.51 -9.18 8.58
C HIS A 16 -12.00 -9.12 10.03
N ALA A 17 -12.79 -8.54 10.95
CA ALA A 17 -12.47 -8.43 12.37
C ALA A 17 -13.72 -8.66 13.24
N PRO A 18 -14.04 -9.92 13.59
CA PRO A 18 -15.28 -10.28 14.31
C PRO A 18 -15.40 -9.68 15.72
N ASP A 19 -14.27 -9.39 16.35
CA ASP A 19 -14.14 -8.81 17.69
C ASP A 19 -14.18 -7.26 17.68
N ALA A 20 -14.22 -6.65 16.51
CA ALA A 20 -14.34 -5.20 16.38
C ALA A 20 -15.66 -4.69 16.98
N TRP A 21 -15.62 -3.48 17.53
CA TRP A 21 -16.80 -2.79 18.07
C TRP A 21 -16.77 -1.30 17.73
N LEU A 22 -17.93 -0.65 17.79
CA LEU A 22 -18.08 0.79 17.59
C LEU A 22 -18.17 1.50 18.95
N ASP A 23 -17.28 2.44 19.21
CA ASP A 23 -17.35 3.29 20.39
C ASP A 23 -18.43 4.37 20.23
N THR A 24 -19.61 4.10 20.78
CA THR A 24 -20.76 5.02 20.75
C THR A 24 -20.64 6.19 21.74
N THR A 25 -19.61 6.21 22.58
CA THR A 25 -19.34 7.34 23.49
C THR A 25 -18.68 8.51 22.76
N LYS A 26 -17.98 8.24 21.64
CA LYS A 26 -17.36 9.26 20.80
C LYS A 26 -18.41 9.86 19.87
N ARG A 27 -18.67 11.15 20.06
CA ARG A 27 -19.64 11.92 19.28
C ARG A 27 -18.99 13.13 18.65
N ASP A 28 -19.44 13.47 17.45
CA ASP A 28 -18.96 14.64 16.75
C ASP A 28 -19.50 15.90 17.44
N PRO A 29 -18.65 16.89 17.78
CA PRO A 29 -19.10 18.10 18.46
C PRO A 29 -20.06 18.97 17.64
N LYS A 30 -20.08 18.85 16.31
CA LYS A 30 -20.89 19.69 15.43
C LYS A 30 -22.30 19.16 15.24
N ASP A 31 -22.47 17.84 15.15
CA ASP A 31 -23.78 17.23 14.87
C ASP A 31 -24.29 16.25 15.96
N GLY A 32 -23.46 15.95 16.97
CA GLY A 32 -23.79 15.07 18.09
C GLY A 32 -23.93 13.59 17.75
N ARG A 33 -23.64 13.18 16.50
CA ARG A 33 -23.74 11.79 16.04
C ARG A 33 -22.50 11.00 16.43
N VAL A 34 -22.62 9.67 16.46
CA VAL A 34 -21.50 8.77 16.78
C VAL A 34 -20.44 8.84 15.68
N GLY A 35 -19.18 8.98 16.08
CA GLY A 35 -18.03 9.18 15.18
C GLY A 35 -17.42 10.57 15.32
N LEU A 36 -16.31 10.80 14.62
CA LEU A 36 -15.64 12.11 14.54
C LEU A 36 -15.41 12.43 13.07
N ILE A 37 -15.73 13.65 12.65
CA ILE A 37 -15.52 14.12 11.28
C ILE A 37 -14.33 15.09 11.24
N GLY A 38 -13.41 14.88 10.29
CA GLY A 38 -12.25 15.75 10.10
C GLY A 38 -11.09 15.50 11.07
N TYR A 39 -11.00 14.31 11.65
CA TYR A 39 -9.83 13.89 12.43
C TYR A 39 -8.77 13.25 11.54
N GLU A 40 -7.51 13.39 11.92
CA GLU A 40 -6.38 12.78 11.22
C GLU A 40 -5.95 11.49 11.92
N ILE A 41 -5.83 10.40 11.16
CA ILE A 41 -5.17 9.17 11.60
C ILE A 41 -3.77 9.15 10.99
N ASN A 42 -2.75 9.22 11.83
CA ASN A 42 -1.39 8.93 11.38
C ASN A 42 -1.21 7.43 11.20
N PHE A 43 -1.41 6.93 9.98
CA PHE A 43 -1.31 5.50 9.68
C PHE A 43 0.09 4.95 9.98
N ASN A 44 1.14 5.72 9.71
CA ASN A 44 2.52 5.31 10.00
C ASN A 44 2.77 5.13 11.50
N ARG A 45 2.09 5.89 12.37
CA ARG A 45 2.25 5.72 13.81
C ARG A 45 1.61 4.45 14.34
N TYR A 46 0.42 4.11 13.84
CA TYR A 46 -0.40 3.04 14.43
C TYR A 46 -0.33 1.71 13.67
N PHE A 47 -0.05 1.76 12.37
CA PHE A 47 -0.11 0.60 11.48
C PHE A 47 1.20 0.37 10.71
N TYR A 48 2.30 1.05 11.08
CA TYR A 48 3.58 0.79 10.45
C TYR A 48 4.06 -0.62 10.77
N ARG A 49 4.19 -1.41 9.70
CA ARG A 49 4.83 -2.71 9.74
C ARG A 49 6.19 -2.58 9.08
N TYR A 50 7.25 -2.87 9.85
CA TYR A 50 8.59 -2.92 9.30
C TYR A 50 8.62 -3.89 8.13
N THR A 51 9.06 -3.39 6.98
CA THR A 51 9.31 -4.21 5.80
C THR A 51 10.82 -4.19 5.59
N PRO A 52 11.50 -5.34 5.73
CA PRO A 52 12.93 -5.38 5.47
C PRO A 52 13.21 -5.00 4.01
N PRO A 53 14.32 -4.31 3.73
CA PRO A 53 14.78 -4.09 2.37
C PRO A 53 14.94 -5.41 1.62
N ARG A 54 14.78 -5.38 0.30
CA ARG A 54 15.12 -6.51 -0.56
C ARG A 54 16.59 -6.94 -0.36
N PRO A 55 16.90 -8.24 -0.45
CA PRO A 55 18.27 -8.75 -0.36
C PRO A 55 19.22 -8.05 -1.37
N LEU A 56 20.51 -7.98 -1.01
CA LEU A 56 21.52 -7.38 -1.88
C LEU A 56 21.66 -8.16 -3.19
N GLU A 57 21.56 -9.49 -3.12
CA GLU A 57 21.68 -10.40 -4.25
C GLU A 57 20.56 -10.16 -5.28
N GLU A 58 19.36 -9.83 -4.82
CA GLU A 58 18.27 -9.42 -5.72
C GLU A 58 18.61 -8.09 -6.39
N ILE A 59 19.15 -7.10 -5.65
CA ILE A 59 19.59 -5.80 -6.21
C ILE A 59 20.63 -6.01 -7.31
N GLU A 60 21.65 -6.82 -7.04
CA GLU A 60 22.69 -7.13 -8.02
C GLU A 60 22.14 -7.84 -9.26
N ALA A 61 21.21 -8.78 -9.08
CA ALA A 61 20.59 -9.49 -10.19
C ALA A 61 19.81 -8.55 -11.12
N ASP A 62 19.00 -7.64 -10.55
CA ASP A 62 18.26 -6.65 -11.34
C ASP A 62 19.20 -5.69 -12.07
N ILE A 63 20.28 -5.23 -11.43
CA ILE A 63 21.27 -4.37 -12.07
C ILE A 63 21.88 -5.07 -13.29
N ARG A 64 22.31 -6.33 -13.15
CA ARG A 64 22.90 -7.09 -14.25
C ARG A 64 21.91 -7.34 -15.38
N ALA A 65 20.64 -7.57 -15.06
CA ALA A 65 19.59 -7.74 -16.07
C ALA A 65 19.43 -6.46 -16.89
N ILE A 66 19.33 -5.30 -16.22
CA ILE A 66 19.23 -3.99 -16.87
C ILE A 66 20.47 -3.70 -17.72
N GLU A 67 21.68 -3.98 -17.22
CA GLU A 67 22.93 -3.83 -17.98
C GLU A 67 22.92 -4.69 -19.25
N GLY A 68 22.49 -5.95 -19.16
CA GLY A 68 22.37 -6.85 -20.30
C GLY A 68 21.37 -6.34 -21.35
N ASP A 69 20.23 -5.82 -20.91
CA ASP A 69 19.24 -5.21 -21.79
C ASP A 69 19.79 -3.98 -22.53
N ILE A 70 20.55 -3.12 -21.83
CA ILE A 70 21.21 -1.96 -22.44
C ILE A 70 22.20 -2.41 -23.52
N VAL A 71 23.04 -3.41 -23.25
CA VAL A 71 24.00 -3.94 -24.23
C VAL A 71 23.28 -4.51 -25.45
N ARG A 72 22.20 -5.26 -25.25
CA ARG A 72 21.39 -5.81 -26.35
C ARG A 72 20.78 -4.69 -27.20
N MET A 73 20.17 -3.69 -26.58
CA MET A 73 19.58 -2.55 -27.29
C MET A 73 20.63 -1.77 -28.10
N LEU A 74 21.83 -1.59 -27.56
CA LEU A 74 22.93 -0.94 -28.27
C LEU A 74 23.43 -1.77 -29.46
N ALA A 75 23.47 -3.10 -29.33
CA ALA A 75 23.87 -3.99 -30.42
C ALA A 75 22.84 -3.99 -31.58
N GLU A 76 21.55 -3.89 -31.26
CA GLU A 76 20.47 -3.78 -32.25
C GLU A 76 20.57 -2.48 -33.07
N VAL A 77 20.99 -1.37 -32.45
CA VAL A 77 21.15 -0.07 -33.12
C VAL A 77 22.45 0.03 -33.91
N THR A 78 23.52 -0.63 -33.45
CA THR A 78 24.85 -0.57 -34.09
C THR A 78 25.12 -1.66 -35.13
N GLY A 79 24.19 -2.61 -35.33
CA GLY A 79 24.21 -3.55 -36.47
C GLY A 79 24.98 -4.87 -36.27
N GLY A 80 25.19 -5.34 -35.04
CA GLY A 80 25.88 -6.62 -34.77
C GLY A 80 27.41 -6.58 -34.94
N PRO A 81 28.14 -7.58 -34.40
CA PRO A 81 29.42 -7.36 -33.74
C PRO A 81 30.54 -6.96 -34.71
N ALA A 82 31.28 -5.92 -34.35
CA ALA A 82 32.60 -5.66 -34.89
C ALA A 82 33.60 -6.71 -34.37
N THR A 83 33.55 -7.95 -34.85
CA THR A 83 34.73 -8.83 -34.96
C THR A 83 34.40 -10.11 -35.74
N GLY A 84 35.02 -10.28 -36.91
CA GLY A 84 35.05 -11.54 -37.68
C GLY A 84 34.85 -11.33 -39.17
#